data_AF-A0A352KL41-F1
#
_entry.id   AF-A0A352KL41-F1
#
_cell.length_a   1.000
_cell.length_b   1.000
_cell.length_c   1.000
_cell.angle_alpha   90.00
_cell.angle_beta   90.00
_cell.angle_gamma   90.00
#
_symmetry.space_group_name_H-M   'P 1'
#
loop_
_entity.id
_entity.type
_entity.pdbx_description
1 polymer ?
#
loop_
_entity_poly.entity_id
_entity_poly.type
_entity_poly.pdbx_seq_one_letter_code
_entity_poly.pdbx_strand_id
1 'polypeptide(L)'
;MINLEAGTTQKPKPMALLSLVILIGSVVPLALFLLIIEGAGAEGEIWQYVDLVWMSKLHLLLGAGLLFLAVTTAILAITHYFIKRELAIPLFGGALAINGILEAVHGALVSDFVVPVLAFGSWWALQTFSAISLLTAMALYSISRLSTHENDKKILVISLTVGLLLLAISIVQVWQPHWLVSYLQTDSLSAILVSYVPLQLWLFAGIVVYPLFYNQVPNFVISAIFIGVIPQAAAEIYILARSEYLYDGQFLVAHLLRALGFVIPWAALSLDFIRAYREDAENTSRLDAARDTLSVQAKQLVQANKSLESHIAERQVIEEELRHRLMVEEMLASISRLFVLEPTPNLAEVLRYLGEVFGAEIGYLLVMDPQTQKESLHCWHNNIEYLDQNDRYLSLYMEDEWLNLLKAGQHILVTDAQTVPSGSYLESLCKFRRARSLVLVPIMRNEHNYAGFIEYDSLSGGHRWTERD
;
A
#
# COMPACT_ATOMS: atom_id res chain seq x y z
N MET A 1 5.88 -8.42 26.33
CA MET A 1 5.10 -8.19 25.09
C MET A 1 5.40 -9.32 24.14
N ILE A 2 4.43 -10.22 23.95
CA ILE A 2 4.57 -11.46 23.18
C ILE A 2 4.29 -11.11 21.71
N ASN A 3 5.31 -11.26 20.87
CA ASN A 3 5.19 -11.14 19.42
C ASN A 3 4.43 -12.37 18.91
N LEU A 4 3.19 -12.16 18.47
CA LEU A 4 2.44 -13.14 17.70
C LEU A 4 3.00 -13.13 16.27
N GLU A 5 3.83 -14.13 15.97
CA GLU A 5 4.16 -14.49 14.60
C GLU A 5 2.87 -14.82 13.85
N ALA A 6 2.51 -13.94 12.91
CA ALA A 6 1.44 -14.19 11.96
C ALA A 6 1.88 -15.34 11.06
N GLY A 7 1.39 -16.55 11.39
CA GLY A 7 1.53 -17.73 10.55
C GLY A 7 1.06 -17.41 9.13
N THR A 8 1.99 -17.42 8.19
CA THR A 8 1.71 -17.41 6.77
C THR A 8 0.89 -18.65 6.44
N THR A 9 -0.43 -18.48 6.43
CA THR A 9 -1.35 -19.49 5.92
C THR A 9 -1.04 -19.63 4.44
N GLN A 10 -0.22 -20.64 4.13
CA GLN A 10 0.14 -21.03 2.79
C GLN A 10 -1.17 -21.44 2.09
N LYS A 11 -1.82 -20.48 1.41
CA LYS A 11 -3.03 -20.73 0.65
C LYS A 11 -2.75 -21.92 -0.27
N PRO A 12 -3.60 -22.96 -0.28
CA PRO A 12 -3.39 -24.14 -1.10
C PRO A 12 -3.22 -23.70 -2.56
N LYS A 13 -2.14 -24.16 -3.21
CA LYS A 13 -1.77 -23.77 -4.58
C LYS A 13 -2.92 -24.08 -5.55
N PRO A 14 -3.71 -23.09 -6.01
CA PRO A 14 -4.83 -23.32 -6.94
C PRO A 14 -4.34 -23.86 -8.30
N MET A 15 -3.03 -23.73 -8.57
CA MET A 15 -2.38 -24.26 -9.77
C MET A 15 -2.50 -25.78 -9.92
N ALA A 16 -2.38 -26.57 -8.85
CA ALA A 16 -2.39 -28.04 -9.00
C ALA A 16 -3.77 -28.56 -9.42
N LEU A 17 -4.84 -28.00 -8.84
CA LEU A 17 -6.21 -28.35 -9.18
C LEU A 17 -6.57 -27.87 -10.60
N LEU A 18 -6.11 -26.68 -11.00
CA LEU A 18 -6.41 -26.11 -12.31
C LEU A 18 -5.62 -26.78 -13.45
N SER A 19 -4.33 -27.10 -13.24
CA SER A 19 -3.54 -27.88 -14.20
C SER A 19 -4.16 -29.26 -14.42
N LEU A 20 -4.72 -29.87 -13.39
CA LEU A 20 -5.46 -31.12 -13.48
C LEU A 20 -6.76 -30.96 -14.30
N VAL A 21 -7.53 -29.89 -14.08
CA VAL A 21 -8.75 -29.59 -14.84
C VAL A 21 -8.47 -29.34 -16.33
N ILE A 22 -7.42 -28.57 -16.65
CA ILE A 22 -7.02 -28.29 -18.04
C ILE A 22 -6.49 -29.55 -18.72
N LEU A 23 -5.70 -30.38 -18.02
CA LEU A 23 -5.17 -31.64 -18.54
C LEU A 23 -6.29 -32.64 -18.82
N ILE A 24 -7.20 -32.86 -17.87
CA ILE A 24 -8.35 -33.76 -18.04
C ILE A 24 -9.26 -33.25 -19.17
N GLY A 25 -9.48 -31.93 -19.24
CA GLY A 25 -10.36 -31.30 -20.22
C GLY A 25 -9.88 -31.32 -21.66
N SER A 26 -8.57 -31.31 -21.90
CA SER A 26 -7.98 -31.26 -23.24
C SER A 26 -7.53 -32.63 -23.76
N VAL A 27 -7.01 -33.49 -22.87
CA VAL A 27 -6.40 -34.76 -23.27
C VAL A 27 -7.46 -35.86 -23.43
N VAL A 28 -8.46 -35.92 -22.56
CA VAL A 28 -9.46 -37.01 -22.59
C VAL A 28 -10.35 -36.94 -23.84
N PRO A 29 -10.93 -35.79 -24.23
CA PRO A 29 -11.74 -35.71 -25.45
C PRO A 29 -10.91 -35.92 -26.72
N LEU A 30 -9.67 -35.43 -26.76
CA LEU A 30 -8.78 -35.60 -27.92
C LEU A 30 -8.29 -37.05 -28.06
N ALA A 31 -7.96 -37.72 -26.96
CA ALA A 31 -7.57 -39.13 -26.98
C ALA A 31 -8.74 -40.03 -27.38
N LEU A 32 -9.96 -39.75 -26.90
CA LEU A 32 -11.17 -40.42 -27.34
C LEU A 32 -11.44 -40.18 -28.84
N PHE A 33 -11.22 -38.95 -29.34
CA PHE A 33 -11.35 -38.63 -30.76
C PHE A 33 -10.36 -39.40 -31.65
N LEU A 34 -9.10 -39.52 -31.25
CA LEU A 34 -8.08 -40.26 -32.00
C LEU A 34 -8.37 -41.77 -32.04
N LEU A 35 -8.83 -42.33 -30.92
CA LEU A 35 -9.29 -43.72 -30.83
C LEU A 35 -10.48 -44.02 -31.77
N ILE A 36 -11.29 -43.01 -32.08
CA ILE A 36 -12.49 -43.16 -32.92
C ILE A 36 -12.15 -43.10 -34.42
N ILE A 37 -11.19 -42.27 -34.83
CA ILE A 37 -10.71 -42.24 -36.23
C ILE A 37 -10.09 -43.59 -36.63
N GLU A 38 -9.40 -44.24 -35.70
CA GLU A 38 -8.73 -45.52 -35.93
C GLU A 38 -9.73 -46.69 -36.07
N GLY A 39 -10.94 -46.57 -35.51
CA GLY A 39 -11.98 -47.61 -35.56
C GLY A 39 -12.90 -47.60 -36.78
N ALA A 40 -12.94 -46.50 -37.54
CA ALA A 40 -13.90 -46.32 -38.65
C ALA A 40 -13.48 -46.95 -40.00
N GLY A 41 -12.40 -47.73 -40.04
CA GLY A 41 -11.80 -48.27 -41.27
C GLY A 41 -12.22 -49.68 -41.69
N ALA A 42 -13.29 -50.26 -41.15
CA ALA A 42 -13.68 -51.65 -41.41
C ALA A 42 -15.01 -51.77 -42.18
N GLU A 43 -15.02 -52.40 -43.36
CA GLU A 43 -16.17 -52.48 -44.26
C GLU A 43 -17.04 -53.74 -44.04
N GLY A 44 -18.38 -53.61 -44.18
CA GLY A 44 -19.37 -54.70 -44.26
C GLY A 44 -20.80 -54.31 -43.82
N GLU A 45 -21.84 -55.09 -44.14
CA GLU A 45 -23.25 -54.71 -43.92
C GLU A 45 -23.71 -54.67 -42.44
N ILE A 46 -23.02 -55.40 -41.55
CA ILE A 46 -23.21 -55.28 -40.09
C ILE A 46 -22.75 -53.88 -39.60
N TRP A 47 -21.86 -53.22 -40.37
CA TRP A 47 -21.33 -51.93 -40.01
C TRP A 47 -22.36 -50.81 -40.13
N GLN A 48 -23.38 -50.84 -40.98
CA GLN A 48 -24.37 -49.75 -41.01
C GLN A 48 -25.10 -49.57 -39.65
N TYR A 49 -25.43 -50.66 -38.97
CA TYR A 49 -26.09 -50.62 -37.66
C TYR A 49 -25.10 -50.29 -36.53
N VAL A 50 -23.87 -50.83 -36.65
CA VAL A 50 -22.77 -50.54 -35.73
C VAL A 50 -22.37 -49.07 -35.83
N ASP A 51 -22.27 -48.52 -37.03
CA ASP A 51 -21.95 -47.13 -37.38
C ASP A 51 -23.00 -46.18 -36.83
N LEU A 52 -24.30 -46.46 -36.96
CA LEU A 52 -25.35 -45.60 -36.41
C LEU A 52 -25.26 -45.51 -34.87
N VAL A 53 -25.06 -46.65 -34.20
CA VAL A 53 -24.90 -46.70 -32.73
C VAL A 53 -23.61 -45.99 -32.31
N TRP A 54 -22.51 -46.18 -33.03
CA TRP A 54 -21.24 -45.50 -32.74
C TRP A 54 -21.33 -44.00 -32.97
N MET A 55 -21.93 -43.56 -34.07
CA MET A 55 -22.09 -42.15 -34.40
C MET A 55 -23.01 -41.44 -33.42
N SER A 56 -24.07 -42.12 -32.94
CA SER A 56 -24.90 -41.61 -31.84
C SER A 56 -24.12 -41.46 -30.53
N LYS A 57 -23.30 -42.45 -30.17
CA LYS A 57 -22.42 -42.36 -28.99
C LYS A 57 -21.38 -41.26 -29.12
N LEU A 58 -20.79 -41.09 -30.30
CA LEU A 58 -19.81 -40.03 -30.56
C LEU A 58 -20.47 -38.64 -30.47
N HIS A 59 -21.67 -38.47 -31.02
CA HIS A 59 -22.46 -37.27 -30.86
C HIS A 59 -22.72 -36.96 -29.38
N LEU A 60 -23.15 -37.96 -28.60
CA LEU A 60 -23.35 -37.81 -27.15
C LEU A 60 -22.05 -37.43 -26.42
N LEU A 61 -20.93 -38.03 -26.83
CA LEU A 61 -19.61 -37.73 -26.26
C LEU A 61 -19.18 -36.28 -26.56
N LEU A 62 -19.42 -35.79 -27.78
CA LEU A 62 -19.18 -34.39 -28.13
C LEU A 62 -20.04 -33.44 -27.26
N GLY A 63 -21.32 -33.78 -27.06
CA GLY A 63 -22.20 -33.04 -26.16
C GLY A 63 -21.70 -33.02 -24.71
N ALA A 64 -21.25 -34.16 -24.18
CA ALA A 64 -20.66 -34.25 -22.84
C ALA A 64 -19.34 -33.47 -22.71
N GLY A 65 -18.49 -33.50 -23.74
CA GLY A 65 -17.28 -32.68 -23.81
C GLY A 65 -17.59 -31.19 -23.79
N LEU A 66 -18.64 -30.76 -24.48
CA LEU A 66 -19.11 -29.38 -24.49
C LEU A 66 -19.69 -28.94 -23.14
N LEU A 67 -20.39 -29.82 -22.41
CA LEU A 67 -20.79 -29.57 -21.03
C LEU A 67 -19.57 -29.29 -20.13
N PHE A 68 -18.54 -30.12 -20.25
CA PHE A 68 -17.31 -29.93 -19.48
C PHE A 68 -16.63 -28.59 -19.82
N LEU A 69 -16.50 -28.26 -21.09
CA LEU A 69 -15.96 -26.97 -21.54
C LEU A 69 -16.80 -25.80 -21.03
N ALA A 70 -18.13 -25.93 -21.02
CA ALA A 70 -19.04 -24.91 -20.48
C ALA A 70 -18.83 -24.67 -18.98
N VAL A 71 -18.80 -25.74 -18.17
CA VAL A 71 -18.59 -25.63 -16.72
C VAL A 71 -17.24 -25.01 -16.41
N THR A 72 -16.17 -25.46 -17.08
CA THR A 72 -14.84 -24.89 -16.88
C THR A 72 -14.73 -23.45 -17.37
N THR A 73 -15.39 -23.10 -18.48
CA THR A 73 -15.51 -21.71 -18.97
C THR A 73 -16.19 -20.82 -17.94
N ALA A 74 -17.30 -21.27 -17.33
CA ALA A 74 -17.99 -20.52 -16.28
C ALA A 74 -17.09 -20.25 -15.07
N ILE A 75 -16.40 -21.29 -14.59
CA ILE A 75 -15.47 -21.18 -13.46
C ILE A 75 -14.32 -20.21 -13.78
N LEU A 76 -13.70 -20.35 -14.95
CA LEU A 76 -12.63 -19.46 -15.42
C LEU A 76 -13.12 -18.02 -15.53
N ALA A 77 -14.29 -17.79 -16.11
CA ALA A 77 -14.83 -16.45 -16.32
C ALA A 77 -15.16 -15.74 -14.99
N ILE A 78 -15.76 -16.46 -14.03
CA ILE A 78 -16.04 -15.95 -12.69
C ILE A 78 -14.73 -15.64 -11.95
N THR A 79 -13.76 -16.56 -11.98
CA THR A 79 -12.48 -16.39 -11.28
C THR A 79 -11.72 -15.21 -11.87
N HIS A 80 -11.70 -15.10 -13.21
CA HIS A 80 -11.07 -13.98 -13.90
C HIS A 80 -11.72 -12.65 -13.54
N TYR A 81 -13.05 -12.59 -13.42
CA TYR A 81 -13.74 -11.39 -12.93
C TYR A 81 -13.30 -10.98 -11.52
N PHE A 82 -13.11 -11.93 -10.61
CA PHE A 82 -12.61 -11.62 -9.27
C PHE A 82 -11.19 -11.06 -9.26
N ILE A 83 -10.35 -11.45 -10.22
CA ILE A 83 -8.97 -10.98 -10.37
C ILE A 83 -8.94 -9.61 -11.07
N LYS A 84 -9.40 -9.51 -12.33
CA LYS A 84 -9.26 -8.27 -13.14
C LYS A 84 -10.41 -7.28 -13.03
N ARG A 85 -11.54 -7.66 -12.41
CA ARG A 85 -12.77 -6.83 -12.36
C ARG A 85 -13.34 -6.42 -13.72
N GLU A 86 -12.98 -7.14 -14.77
CA GLU A 86 -13.47 -6.91 -16.14
C GLU A 86 -14.82 -7.60 -16.39
N LEU A 87 -15.86 -6.83 -16.71
CA LEU A 87 -17.22 -7.34 -16.88
C LEU A 87 -17.44 -8.15 -18.16
N ALA A 88 -16.63 -7.92 -19.21
CA ALA A 88 -16.79 -8.60 -20.50
C ALA A 88 -16.72 -10.13 -20.33
N ILE A 89 -15.70 -10.59 -19.61
CA ILE A 89 -15.38 -12.01 -19.48
C ILE A 89 -16.48 -12.83 -18.80
N PRO A 90 -17.06 -12.44 -17.65
CA PRO A 90 -18.18 -13.17 -17.06
C PRO A 90 -19.46 -13.11 -17.91
N LEU A 91 -19.71 -12.01 -18.64
CA LEU A 91 -20.89 -11.92 -19.52
C LEU A 91 -20.78 -12.91 -20.69
N PHE A 92 -19.65 -12.89 -21.40
CA PHE A 92 -19.42 -13.79 -22.53
C PHE A 92 -19.21 -15.24 -22.09
N GLY A 93 -18.45 -15.47 -21.02
CA GLY A 93 -18.22 -16.80 -20.45
C GLY A 93 -19.51 -17.42 -19.91
N GLY A 94 -20.41 -16.63 -19.33
CA GLY A 94 -21.74 -17.07 -18.91
C GLY A 94 -22.62 -17.48 -20.10
N ALA A 95 -22.65 -16.68 -21.17
CA ALA A 95 -23.38 -17.03 -22.39
C ALA A 95 -22.86 -18.33 -23.01
N LEU A 96 -21.53 -18.49 -23.12
CA LEU A 96 -20.91 -19.74 -23.58
C LEU A 96 -21.25 -20.92 -22.67
N ALA A 97 -21.18 -20.76 -21.36
CA ALA A 97 -21.50 -21.83 -20.43
C ALA A 97 -22.95 -22.33 -20.58
N ILE A 98 -23.91 -21.41 -20.70
CA ILE A 98 -25.32 -21.77 -20.91
C ILE A 98 -25.48 -22.51 -22.26
N ASN A 99 -24.83 -22.02 -23.32
CA ASN A 99 -24.90 -22.66 -24.64
C ASN A 99 -24.36 -24.10 -24.61
N GLY A 100 -23.24 -24.36 -23.91
CA GLY A 100 -22.70 -25.72 -23.83
C GLY A 100 -23.51 -26.67 -22.93
N ILE A 101 -24.20 -26.15 -21.91
CA ILE A 101 -25.20 -26.92 -21.15
C ILE A 101 -26.36 -27.32 -22.06
N LEU A 102 -26.90 -26.38 -22.83
CA LEU A 102 -27.99 -26.66 -23.77
C LEU A 102 -27.57 -27.64 -24.87
N GLU A 103 -26.31 -27.59 -25.31
CA GLU A 103 -25.76 -28.58 -26.25
C GLU A 103 -25.81 -29.99 -25.67
N ALA A 104 -25.41 -30.16 -24.41
CA ALA A 104 -25.43 -31.48 -23.78
C ALA A 104 -26.86 -32.00 -23.61
N VAL A 105 -27.81 -31.10 -23.31
CA VAL A 105 -29.24 -31.43 -23.27
C VAL A 105 -29.75 -31.83 -24.66
N HIS A 106 -29.39 -31.11 -25.72
CA HIS A 106 -29.68 -31.51 -27.10
C HIS A 106 -29.08 -32.88 -27.44
N GLY A 107 -27.80 -33.08 -27.10
CA GLY A 107 -27.07 -34.33 -27.27
C GLY A 107 -27.80 -35.53 -26.67
N ALA A 108 -28.19 -35.40 -25.41
CA ALA A 108 -28.92 -36.43 -24.67
C ALA A 108 -30.33 -36.67 -25.22
N LEU A 109 -31.04 -35.61 -25.63
CA LEU A 109 -32.36 -35.77 -26.22
C LEU A 109 -32.31 -36.46 -27.59
N VAL A 110 -31.39 -36.07 -28.46
CA VAL A 110 -31.25 -36.68 -29.79
C VAL A 110 -30.72 -38.12 -29.71
N SER A 111 -29.95 -38.48 -28.66
CA SER A 111 -29.53 -39.87 -28.44
C SER A 111 -30.67 -40.80 -28.02
N ASP A 112 -31.64 -40.30 -27.25
CA ASP A 112 -32.77 -41.09 -26.74
C ASP A 112 -33.97 -41.15 -27.71
N PHE A 113 -34.11 -40.15 -28.59
CA PHE A 113 -35.20 -40.07 -29.57
C PHE A 113 -34.72 -40.43 -30.99
N VAL A 114 -35.21 -41.54 -31.54
CA VAL A 114 -35.06 -41.92 -32.98
C VAL A 114 -35.96 -41.06 -33.88
N VAL A 115 -36.25 -39.82 -33.50
CA VAL A 115 -37.21 -38.96 -34.21
C VAL A 115 -36.47 -37.78 -34.86
N PRO A 116 -36.10 -37.87 -36.15
CA PRO A 116 -35.40 -36.82 -36.89
C PRO A 116 -36.03 -35.43 -36.77
N VAL A 117 -37.37 -35.39 -36.76
CA VAL A 117 -38.20 -34.19 -36.58
C VAL A 117 -37.76 -33.39 -35.33
N LEU A 118 -37.61 -34.05 -34.18
CA LEU A 118 -37.25 -33.37 -32.93
C LEU A 118 -35.77 -32.90 -32.91
N ALA A 119 -34.90 -33.62 -33.61
CA ALA A 119 -33.48 -33.28 -33.68
C ALA A 119 -33.21 -32.00 -34.49
N PHE A 120 -33.80 -31.86 -35.68
CA PHE A 120 -33.61 -30.63 -36.48
C PHE A 120 -34.25 -29.40 -35.84
N GLY A 121 -35.43 -29.55 -35.22
CA GLY A 121 -36.08 -28.45 -34.50
C GLY A 121 -35.27 -27.97 -33.28
N SER A 122 -34.74 -28.91 -32.50
CA SER A 122 -33.91 -28.57 -31.33
C SER A 122 -32.55 -27.98 -31.74
N TRP A 123 -31.95 -28.43 -32.84
CA TRP A 123 -30.76 -27.80 -33.42
C TRP A 123 -31.00 -26.32 -33.76
N TRP A 124 -32.06 -26.03 -34.55
CA TRP A 124 -32.39 -24.67 -34.96
C TRP A 124 -32.61 -23.75 -33.75
N ALA A 125 -33.35 -24.22 -32.74
CA ALA A 125 -33.65 -23.44 -31.54
C ALA A 125 -32.39 -23.16 -30.72
N LEU A 126 -31.56 -24.18 -30.53
CA LEU A 126 -30.28 -24.10 -29.83
C LEU A 126 -29.32 -23.11 -30.47
N GLN A 127 -29.24 -23.09 -31.80
CA GLN A 127 -28.33 -22.22 -32.53
C GLN A 127 -28.81 -20.79 -32.59
N THR A 128 -30.11 -20.60 -32.78
CA THR A 128 -30.75 -19.29 -32.66
C THR A 128 -30.49 -18.70 -31.27
N PHE A 129 -30.70 -19.50 -30.21
CA PHE A 129 -30.41 -19.08 -28.84
C PHE A 129 -28.94 -18.76 -28.63
N SER A 130 -28.03 -19.59 -29.14
CA SER A 130 -26.60 -19.42 -28.94
C SER A 130 -26.08 -18.12 -29.56
N ALA A 131 -26.58 -17.76 -30.74
CA ALA A 131 -26.25 -16.48 -31.37
C ALA A 131 -26.88 -15.30 -30.61
N ILE A 132 -28.16 -15.41 -30.21
CA ILE A 132 -28.85 -14.37 -29.44
C ILE A 132 -28.18 -14.14 -28.08
N SER A 133 -27.78 -15.19 -27.36
CA SER A 133 -27.14 -15.08 -26.05
C SER A 133 -25.81 -14.33 -26.14
N LEU A 134 -25.02 -14.59 -27.19
CA LEU A 134 -23.80 -13.85 -27.47
C LEU A 134 -24.06 -12.37 -27.79
N LEU A 135 -25.04 -12.09 -28.66
CA LEU A 135 -25.45 -10.72 -29.01
C LEU A 135 -26.02 -9.95 -27.80
N THR A 136 -26.71 -10.66 -26.90
CA THR A 136 -27.27 -10.08 -25.68
C THR A 136 -26.16 -9.73 -24.68
N ALA A 137 -25.20 -10.64 -24.48
CA ALA A 137 -24.01 -10.39 -23.66
C ALA A 137 -23.24 -9.15 -24.15
N MET A 138 -23.14 -9.01 -25.48
CA MET A 138 -22.54 -7.85 -26.12
C MET A 138 -23.30 -6.54 -25.83
N ALA A 139 -24.59 -6.51 -26.15
CA ALA A 139 -25.41 -5.32 -25.96
C ALA A 139 -25.38 -4.85 -24.49
N LEU A 140 -25.43 -5.80 -23.56
CA LEU A 140 -25.37 -5.52 -22.14
C LEU A 140 -24.01 -5.04 -21.69
N TYR A 141 -22.92 -5.59 -22.22
CA TYR A 141 -21.60 -5.04 -21.97
C TYR A 141 -21.54 -3.57 -22.42
N SER A 142 -22.03 -3.26 -23.63
CA SER A 142 -22.05 -1.88 -24.13
C SER A 142 -22.88 -0.95 -23.24
N ILE A 143 -24.05 -1.39 -22.75
CA ILE A 143 -24.88 -0.63 -21.80
C ILE A 143 -24.16 -0.47 -20.45
N SER A 144 -23.51 -1.52 -19.94
CA SER A 144 -22.81 -1.49 -18.65
C SER A 144 -21.66 -0.48 -18.61
N ARG A 145 -21.08 -0.17 -19.78
CA ARG A 145 -20.03 0.85 -19.92
C ARG A 145 -20.57 2.27 -19.73
N LEU A 146 -21.87 2.49 -19.95
CA LEU A 146 -22.53 3.77 -19.68
C LEU A 146 -22.82 3.98 -18.19
N SER A 147 -22.85 2.91 -17.39
CA SER A 147 -23.04 3.01 -15.95
C SER A 147 -21.75 3.38 -15.22
N THR A 148 -21.84 4.43 -14.39
CA THR A 148 -20.75 4.92 -13.54
C THR A 148 -20.67 4.19 -12.19
N HIS A 149 -21.75 3.54 -11.74
CA HIS A 149 -21.81 2.89 -10.43
C HIS A 149 -21.42 1.40 -10.48
N GLU A 150 -20.55 0.97 -9.57
CA GLU A 150 -20.06 -0.41 -9.51
C GLU A 150 -21.17 -1.42 -9.13
N ASN A 151 -22.14 -1.00 -8.33
CA ASN A 151 -23.27 -1.86 -7.93
C ASN A 151 -24.20 -2.17 -9.10
N ASP A 152 -24.42 -1.21 -10.01
CA ASP A 152 -25.25 -1.41 -11.20
C ASP A 152 -24.65 -2.47 -12.12
N LYS A 153 -23.33 -2.52 -12.24
CA LYS A 153 -22.61 -3.53 -13.03
C LYS A 153 -22.79 -4.94 -12.47
N LYS A 154 -22.77 -5.09 -11.14
CA LYS A 154 -23.01 -6.38 -10.47
C LYS A 154 -24.45 -6.85 -10.66
N ILE A 155 -25.41 -5.95 -10.49
CA ILE A 155 -26.84 -6.24 -10.70
C ILE A 155 -27.09 -6.66 -12.15
N LEU A 156 -26.44 -6.00 -13.11
CA LEU A 156 -26.59 -6.29 -14.54
C LEU A 156 -26.01 -7.65 -14.95
N VAL A 157 -24.90 -8.09 -14.35
CA VAL A 157 -24.37 -9.45 -14.58
C VAL A 157 -25.28 -10.51 -14.00
N ILE A 158 -25.78 -10.29 -12.77
CA ILE A 158 -26.69 -11.23 -12.11
C ILE A 158 -28.01 -11.33 -12.89
N SER A 159 -28.60 -10.20 -13.27
CA SER A 159 -29.85 -10.17 -14.02
C SER A 159 -29.69 -10.81 -15.40
N LEU A 160 -28.54 -10.64 -16.06
CA LEU A 160 -28.27 -11.33 -17.32
C LEU A 160 -28.14 -12.83 -17.12
N THR A 161 -27.35 -13.26 -16.14
CA THR A 161 -27.10 -14.69 -15.91
C THR A 161 -28.43 -15.41 -15.59
N VAL A 162 -29.24 -14.79 -14.73
CA VAL A 162 -30.58 -15.30 -14.40
C VAL A 162 -31.52 -15.22 -15.60
N GLY A 163 -31.50 -14.11 -16.35
CA GLY A 163 -32.34 -13.90 -17.53
C GLY A 163 -32.05 -14.89 -18.66
N LEU A 164 -30.78 -15.14 -18.97
CA LEU A 164 -30.37 -16.13 -19.96
C LEU A 164 -30.68 -17.55 -19.48
N LEU A 165 -30.52 -17.83 -18.19
CA LEU A 165 -30.88 -19.14 -17.64
C LEU A 165 -32.38 -19.39 -17.73
N LEU A 166 -33.22 -18.41 -17.37
CA LEU A 166 -34.68 -18.50 -17.51
C LEU A 166 -35.11 -18.60 -18.98
N LEU A 167 -34.45 -17.87 -19.87
CA LEU A 167 -34.70 -17.96 -21.31
C LEU A 167 -34.30 -19.34 -21.87
N ALA A 168 -33.15 -19.87 -21.45
CA ALA A 168 -32.70 -21.21 -21.80
C ALA A 168 -33.68 -22.29 -21.32
N ILE A 169 -34.14 -22.20 -20.06
CA ILE A 169 -35.16 -23.09 -19.50
C ILE A 169 -36.48 -22.96 -20.28
N SER A 170 -36.89 -21.74 -20.61
CA SER A 170 -38.10 -21.50 -21.40
C SER A 170 -37.98 -22.12 -22.79
N ILE A 171 -36.81 -22.03 -23.42
CA ILE A 171 -36.54 -22.63 -24.72
C ILE A 171 -36.59 -24.15 -24.64
N VAL A 172 -36.00 -24.77 -23.61
CA VAL A 172 -36.12 -26.23 -23.38
C VAL A 172 -37.57 -26.65 -23.16
N GLN A 173 -38.38 -25.87 -22.43
CA GLN A 173 -39.81 -26.15 -22.26
C GLN A 173 -40.63 -25.89 -23.54
N VAL A 174 -40.15 -24.99 -24.41
CA VAL A 174 -40.70 -24.67 -25.73
C VAL A 174 -39.96 -25.44 -26.84
N TRP A 175 -39.21 -26.51 -26.55
CA TRP A 175 -38.64 -27.38 -27.61
C TRP A 175 -39.69 -28.30 -28.28
N GLN A 176 -40.97 -28.16 -27.90
CA GLN A 176 -42.08 -28.99 -28.34
C GLN A 176 -43.22 -28.30 -29.13
N PRO A 177 -43.08 -27.13 -29.80
CA PRO A 177 -44.08 -26.72 -30.75
C PRO A 177 -43.95 -27.61 -31.97
N HIS A 178 -44.75 -28.68 -32.01
CA HIS A 178 -44.94 -29.51 -33.19
C HIS A 178 -45.19 -28.65 -34.45
N TRP A 179 -45.78 -27.45 -34.29
CA TRP A 179 -46.00 -26.50 -35.37
C TRP A 179 -44.72 -25.96 -36.00
N LEU A 180 -43.69 -25.63 -35.20
CA LEU A 180 -42.45 -25.03 -35.72
C LEU A 180 -41.70 -26.06 -36.55
N VAL A 181 -41.60 -27.27 -36.04
CA VAL A 181 -40.94 -28.35 -36.78
C VAL A 181 -41.71 -28.69 -38.05
N SER A 182 -43.03 -28.83 -37.96
CA SER A 182 -43.88 -29.08 -39.13
C SER A 182 -43.75 -27.94 -40.16
N TYR A 183 -43.62 -26.69 -39.69
CA TYR A 183 -43.45 -25.53 -40.55
C TYR A 183 -42.09 -25.52 -41.24
N LEU A 184 -40.99 -25.79 -40.53
CA LEU A 184 -39.64 -25.86 -41.08
C LEU A 184 -39.49 -26.96 -42.15
N GLN A 185 -40.33 -28.00 -42.08
CA GLN A 185 -40.38 -29.08 -43.06
C GLN A 185 -41.26 -28.78 -44.29
N THR A 186 -41.92 -27.61 -44.34
CA THR A 186 -42.68 -27.22 -45.52
C THR A 186 -41.75 -26.69 -46.61
N ASP A 187 -42.01 -27.02 -47.88
CA ASP A 187 -41.32 -26.46 -49.06
C ASP A 187 -41.71 -25.00 -49.36
N SER A 188 -42.12 -24.24 -48.35
CA SER A 188 -42.49 -22.84 -48.51
C SER A 188 -41.23 -21.95 -48.49
N LEU A 189 -41.20 -20.91 -49.34
CA LEU A 189 -40.11 -19.91 -49.33
C LEU A 189 -39.90 -19.32 -47.92
N SER A 190 -41.00 -19.12 -47.18
CA SER A 190 -40.94 -18.61 -45.80
C SER A 190 -40.29 -19.59 -44.83
N ALA A 191 -40.53 -20.89 -44.94
CA ALA A 191 -39.88 -21.89 -44.11
C ALA A 191 -38.38 -22.00 -44.41
N ILE A 192 -38.01 -21.88 -45.69
CA ILE A 192 -36.60 -21.81 -46.11
C ILE A 192 -35.93 -20.60 -45.44
N LEU A 193 -36.50 -19.39 -45.58
CA LEU A 193 -35.94 -18.18 -44.98
C LEU A 193 -35.80 -18.29 -43.45
N VAL A 194 -36.78 -18.86 -42.76
CA VAL A 194 -36.72 -19.07 -41.30
C VAL A 194 -35.63 -20.09 -40.92
N SER A 195 -35.39 -21.11 -41.74
CA SER A 195 -34.34 -22.10 -41.51
C SER A 195 -32.94 -21.50 -41.50
N TYR A 196 -32.71 -20.40 -42.24
CA TYR A 196 -31.42 -19.68 -42.28
C TYR A 196 -31.22 -18.64 -41.17
N VAL A 197 -32.19 -18.42 -40.28
CA VAL A 197 -32.09 -17.43 -39.19
C VAL A 197 -30.85 -17.63 -38.31
N PRO A 198 -30.50 -18.85 -37.84
CA PRO A 198 -29.28 -19.04 -37.04
C PRO A 198 -28.01 -18.60 -37.78
N LEU A 199 -27.89 -18.98 -39.06
CA LEU A 199 -26.75 -18.59 -39.90
C LEU A 199 -26.67 -17.08 -40.07
N GLN A 200 -27.80 -16.41 -40.34
CA GLN A 200 -27.85 -14.95 -40.47
C GLN A 200 -27.38 -14.25 -39.19
N LEU A 201 -27.79 -14.76 -38.02
CA LEU A 201 -27.35 -14.21 -36.73
C LEU A 201 -25.85 -14.40 -36.49
N TRP A 202 -25.30 -15.57 -36.81
CA TRP A 202 -23.86 -15.81 -36.69
C TRP A 202 -23.05 -14.93 -37.65
N LEU A 203 -23.49 -14.79 -38.92
CA LEU A 203 -22.85 -13.90 -39.88
C LEU A 203 -22.96 -12.43 -39.45
N PHE A 204 -24.11 -12.01 -38.93
CA PHE A 204 -24.28 -10.67 -38.38
C PHE A 204 -23.35 -10.43 -37.18
N ALA A 205 -23.25 -11.39 -36.27
CA ALA A 205 -22.33 -11.32 -35.14
C ALA A 205 -20.87 -11.17 -35.59
N GLY A 206 -20.42 -11.99 -36.54
CA GLY A 206 -19.03 -12.00 -37.01
C GLY A 206 -18.65 -10.83 -37.94
N ILE A 207 -19.55 -10.41 -38.84
CA ILE A 207 -19.24 -9.41 -39.88
C ILE A 207 -19.55 -7.99 -39.39
N VAL A 208 -20.66 -7.80 -38.68
CA VAL A 208 -21.13 -6.47 -38.28
C VAL A 208 -20.78 -6.17 -36.84
N VAL A 209 -21.12 -7.07 -35.91
CA VAL A 209 -20.97 -6.80 -34.47
C VAL A 209 -19.51 -6.86 -34.03
N TYR A 210 -18.73 -7.82 -34.54
CA TYR A 210 -17.32 -7.94 -34.16
C TYR A 210 -16.49 -6.69 -34.43
N PRO A 211 -16.45 -6.13 -35.66
CA PRO A 211 -15.60 -4.96 -35.92
C PRO A 211 -16.05 -3.74 -35.11
N LEU A 212 -17.37 -3.55 -34.94
CA LEU A 212 -17.92 -2.47 -34.14
C LEU A 212 -17.51 -2.57 -32.67
N PHE A 213 -17.43 -3.79 -32.14
CA PHE A 213 -17.08 -4.02 -30.75
C PHE A 213 -15.58 -4.07 -30.48
N TYR A 214 -14.79 -4.67 -31.38
CA TYR A 214 -13.35 -4.77 -31.24
C TYR A 214 -12.70 -3.39 -31.11
N ASN A 215 -13.21 -2.41 -31.85
CA ASN A 215 -12.79 -1.01 -31.75
C ASN A 215 -13.08 -0.38 -30.38
N GLN A 216 -14.02 -0.93 -29.61
CA GLN A 216 -14.38 -0.42 -28.28
C GLN A 216 -13.58 -1.11 -27.16
N VAL A 217 -13.28 -2.41 -27.33
CA VAL A 217 -12.63 -3.26 -26.31
C VAL A 217 -11.66 -4.23 -26.98
N PRO A 218 -10.44 -3.78 -27.31
CA PRO A 218 -9.42 -4.66 -27.86
C PRO A 218 -8.95 -5.61 -26.76
N ASN A 219 -9.50 -6.82 -26.76
CA ASN A 219 -9.15 -7.88 -25.81
C ASN A 219 -8.92 -9.20 -26.57
N PHE A 220 -7.86 -9.91 -26.19
CA PHE A 220 -7.48 -11.19 -26.77
C PHE A 220 -8.60 -12.25 -26.66
N VAL A 221 -9.27 -12.33 -25.52
CA VAL A 221 -10.40 -13.25 -25.27
C VAL A 221 -11.59 -12.90 -26.16
N ILE A 222 -11.93 -11.61 -26.27
CA ILE A 222 -13.03 -11.15 -27.14
C ILE A 222 -12.74 -11.54 -28.59
N SER A 223 -11.50 -11.36 -29.05
CA SER A 223 -11.09 -11.78 -30.40
C SER A 223 -11.29 -13.28 -30.62
N ALA A 224 -10.92 -14.10 -29.64
CA ALA A 224 -11.11 -15.55 -29.71
C ALA A 224 -12.59 -15.97 -29.71
N ILE A 225 -13.45 -15.28 -28.97
CA ILE A 225 -14.91 -15.49 -29.01
C ILE A 225 -15.44 -15.30 -30.43
N PHE A 226 -15.00 -14.24 -31.12
CA PHE A 226 -15.42 -13.97 -32.48
C PHE A 226 -14.76 -14.85 -33.53
N ILE A 227 -13.52 -15.31 -33.30
CA ILE A 227 -12.94 -16.39 -34.12
C ILE A 227 -13.78 -17.67 -33.97
N GLY A 228 -14.30 -17.94 -32.77
CA GLY A 228 -15.24 -19.03 -32.51
C GLY A 228 -16.57 -18.94 -33.27
N VAL A 229 -16.97 -17.76 -33.76
CA VAL A 229 -18.17 -17.59 -34.61
C VAL A 229 -18.00 -18.25 -35.97
N ILE A 230 -16.79 -18.31 -36.51
CA ILE A 230 -16.51 -18.89 -37.83
C ILE A 230 -16.92 -20.37 -37.89
N PRO A 231 -16.45 -21.25 -36.97
CA PRO A 231 -16.87 -22.65 -37.00
C PRO A 231 -18.35 -22.82 -36.61
N GLN A 232 -18.96 -21.92 -35.83
CA GLN A 232 -20.42 -21.96 -35.58
C GLN A 232 -21.24 -21.69 -36.85
N ALA A 233 -20.87 -20.65 -37.61
CA ALA A 233 -21.51 -20.36 -38.90
C ALA A 233 -21.27 -21.49 -39.91
N ALA A 234 -20.08 -22.09 -39.91
CA ALA A 234 -19.78 -23.25 -40.74
C ALA A 234 -20.66 -24.45 -40.36
N ALA A 235 -20.85 -24.74 -39.07
CA ALA A 235 -21.73 -25.82 -38.62
C ALA A 235 -23.16 -25.67 -39.17
N GLU A 236 -23.71 -24.45 -39.18
CA GLU A 236 -25.03 -24.18 -39.78
C GLU A 236 -25.05 -24.46 -41.28
N ILE A 237 -24.02 -24.05 -42.01
CA ILE A 237 -23.92 -24.33 -43.45
C ILE A 237 -23.89 -25.84 -43.71
N TYR A 238 -23.16 -26.60 -42.89
CA TYR A 238 -23.08 -28.06 -43.02
C TYR A 238 -24.42 -28.76 -42.78
N ILE A 239 -25.18 -28.36 -41.75
CA ILE A 239 -26.52 -28.90 -41.51
C ILE A 239 -27.51 -28.47 -42.60
N LEU A 240 -27.55 -27.18 -42.96
CA LEU A 240 -28.53 -26.64 -43.90
C LEU A 240 -28.30 -27.10 -45.35
N ALA A 241 -27.05 -27.31 -45.76
CA ALA A 241 -26.72 -27.59 -47.16
C ALA A 241 -26.61 -29.08 -47.49
N ARG A 242 -26.33 -29.96 -46.51
CA ARG A 242 -25.85 -31.32 -46.81
C ARG A 242 -26.24 -32.45 -45.86
N SER A 243 -26.84 -32.19 -44.70
CA SER A 243 -27.24 -33.27 -43.79
C SER A 243 -28.67 -33.70 -44.09
N GLU A 244 -28.84 -34.91 -44.63
CA GLU A 244 -30.16 -35.49 -44.95
C GLU A 244 -30.63 -36.45 -43.85
N TYR A 245 -29.69 -36.98 -43.06
CA TYR A 245 -29.96 -38.00 -42.05
C TYR A 245 -29.28 -37.68 -40.73
N LEU A 246 -29.93 -38.09 -39.63
CA LEU A 246 -29.27 -38.05 -38.33
C LEU A 246 -28.05 -38.94 -38.32
N TYR A 247 -26.98 -38.43 -37.70
CA TYR A 247 -25.71 -39.12 -37.54
C TYR A 247 -24.94 -39.38 -38.83
N ASP A 248 -25.32 -38.78 -39.96
CA ASP A 248 -24.45 -38.82 -41.14
C ASP A 248 -23.11 -38.08 -40.90
N GLY A 249 -22.15 -38.25 -41.80
CA GLY A 249 -20.84 -37.60 -41.67
C GLY A 249 -20.93 -36.07 -41.60
N GLN A 250 -21.94 -35.46 -42.24
CA GLN A 250 -22.12 -34.00 -42.25
C GLN A 250 -22.66 -33.51 -40.91
N PHE A 251 -23.62 -34.24 -40.32
CA PHE A 251 -24.13 -34.04 -38.98
C PHE A 251 -23.00 -34.08 -37.96
N LEU A 252 -22.11 -35.07 -38.06
CA LEU A 252 -20.97 -35.18 -37.16
C LEU A 252 -19.96 -34.05 -37.34
N VAL A 253 -19.63 -33.68 -38.59
CA VAL A 253 -18.74 -32.56 -38.89
C VAL A 253 -19.31 -31.24 -38.34
N ALA A 254 -20.63 -31.04 -38.43
CA ALA A 254 -21.27 -29.87 -37.85
C ALA A 254 -21.09 -29.81 -36.33
N HIS A 255 -21.31 -30.92 -35.61
CA HIS A 255 -21.09 -30.97 -34.16
C HIS A 255 -19.62 -30.81 -33.78
N LEU A 256 -18.68 -31.31 -34.59
CA LEU A 256 -17.25 -31.09 -34.39
C LEU A 256 -16.88 -29.61 -34.56
N LEU A 257 -17.41 -28.94 -35.59
CA LEU A 257 -17.23 -27.51 -35.79
C LEU A 257 -17.79 -26.71 -34.61
N ARG A 258 -18.95 -27.11 -34.07
CA ARG A 258 -19.46 -26.50 -32.83
C ARG A 258 -18.51 -26.67 -31.68
N ALA A 259 -17.97 -27.87 -31.46
CA ALA A 259 -16.99 -28.12 -30.42
C ALA A 259 -15.76 -27.20 -30.56
N LEU A 260 -15.26 -27.02 -31.79
CA LEU A 260 -14.16 -26.08 -32.07
C LEU A 260 -14.54 -24.63 -31.72
N GLY A 261 -15.78 -24.22 -32.01
CA GLY A 261 -16.31 -22.91 -31.64
C GLY A 261 -16.31 -22.63 -30.13
N PHE A 262 -16.30 -23.68 -29.29
CA PHE A 262 -16.18 -23.58 -27.82
C PHE A 262 -14.74 -23.72 -27.32
N VAL A 263 -13.95 -24.59 -27.94
CA VAL A 263 -12.55 -24.81 -27.58
C VAL A 263 -11.74 -23.53 -27.77
N ILE A 264 -11.97 -22.78 -28.86
CA ILE A 264 -11.21 -21.55 -29.15
C ILE A 264 -11.38 -20.49 -28.03
N PRO A 265 -12.60 -20.07 -27.64
CA PRO A 265 -12.79 -19.13 -26.54
C PRO A 265 -12.30 -19.66 -25.20
N TRP A 266 -12.52 -20.95 -24.91
CA TRP A 266 -12.07 -21.58 -23.68
C TRP A 266 -10.53 -21.57 -23.55
N ALA A 267 -9.83 -21.89 -24.64
CA ALA A 267 -8.37 -21.87 -24.66
C ALA A 267 -7.84 -20.45 -24.46
N ALA A 268 -8.47 -19.46 -25.11
CA ALA A 268 -8.10 -18.06 -24.92
C ALA A 268 -8.33 -17.57 -23.49
N LEU A 269 -9.47 -17.91 -22.88
CA LEU A 269 -9.76 -17.63 -21.47
C LEU A 269 -8.75 -18.29 -20.53
N SER A 270 -8.38 -19.54 -20.80
CA SER A 270 -7.40 -20.27 -20.01
C SER A 270 -6.02 -19.62 -20.08
N LEU A 271 -5.58 -19.22 -21.27
CA LEU A 271 -4.31 -18.51 -21.47
C LEU A 271 -4.32 -17.13 -20.81
N ASP A 272 -5.39 -16.36 -20.96
CA ASP A 272 -5.50 -15.04 -20.33
C ASP A 272 -5.54 -15.14 -18.81
N PHE A 273 -6.22 -16.16 -18.26
CA PHE A 273 -6.20 -16.45 -16.84
C PHE A 273 -4.79 -16.76 -16.32
N ILE A 274 -4.02 -17.61 -17.02
CA ILE A 274 -2.64 -17.92 -16.64
C ILE A 274 -1.78 -16.64 -16.64
N ARG A 275 -1.96 -15.77 -17.64
CA ARG A 275 -1.26 -14.48 -17.70
C ARG A 275 -1.64 -13.56 -16.54
N ALA A 276 -2.94 -13.41 -16.28
CA ALA A 276 -3.48 -12.61 -15.18
C ALA A 276 -2.91 -13.04 -13.83
N TYR A 277 -2.85 -14.35 -13.59
CA TYR A 277 -2.33 -14.89 -12.35
C TYR A 277 -0.82 -14.65 -12.18
N ARG A 278 -0.04 -14.78 -13.27
CA ARG A 278 1.41 -14.50 -13.23
C ARG A 278 1.68 -13.02 -12.95
N GLU A 279 0.92 -12.14 -13.57
CA GLU A 279 1.02 -10.70 -13.36
C GLU A 279 0.68 -10.31 -11.90
N ASP A 280 -0.38 -10.89 -11.33
CA ASP A 280 -0.75 -10.68 -9.92
C ASP A 280 0.34 -11.20 -8.96
N ALA A 281 0.92 -12.37 -9.25
CA ALA A 281 2.02 -12.92 -8.47
C ALA A 281 3.31 -12.06 -8.56
N GLU A 282 3.60 -11.48 -9.71
CA GLU A 282 4.74 -10.57 -9.87
C GLU A 282 4.49 -9.23 -9.14
N ASN A 283 3.28 -8.68 -9.25
CA ASN A 283 2.90 -7.43 -8.59
C ASN A 283 2.94 -7.56 -7.06
N THR A 284 2.46 -8.67 -6.50
CA THR A 284 2.56 -8.94 -5.07
C THR A 284 4.02 -9.05 -4.61
N SER A 285 4.88 -9.76 -5.34
CA SER A 285 6.31 -9.82 -5.03
C SER A 285 7.00 -8.45 -5.10
N ARG A 286 6.64 -7.60 -6.07
CA ARG A 286 7.15 -6.23 -6.18
C ARG A 286 6.69 -5.36 -5.02
N LEU A 287 5.44 -5.49 -4.58
CA LEU A 287 4.91 -4.76 -3.43
C LEU A 287 5.64 -5.15 -2.14
N ASP A 288 5.92 -6.44 -1.95
CA ASP A 288 6.68 -6.92 -0.79
C ASP A 288 8.12 -6.39 -0.80
N ALA A 289 8.81 -6.45 -1.95
CA ALA A 289 10.16 -5.89 -2.09
C ALA A 289 10.21 -4.37 -1.86
N ALA A 290 9.21 -3.63 -2.34
CA ALA A 290 9.09 -2.20 -2.10
C ALA A 290 8.84 -1.88 -0.61
N ARG A 291 7.98 -2.67 0.04
CA ARG A 291 7.72 -2.55 1.49
C ARG A 291 8.98 -2.80 2.31
N ASP A 292 9.77 -3.81 1.97
CA ASP A 292 11.02 -4.10 2.66
C ASP A 292 12.02 -2.96 2.50
N THR A 293 12.15 -2.43 1.29
CA THR A 293 13.01 -1.27 0.98
C THR A 293 12.60 -0.05 1.82
N LEU A 294 11.30 0.27 1.87
CA LEU A 294 10.77 1.37 2.68
C LEU A 294 11.03 1.16 4.18
N SER A 295 10.94 -0.08 4.66
CA SER A 295 11.22 -0.40 6.07
C SER A 295 12.69 -0.14 6.44
N VAL A 296 13.62 -0.43 5.52
CA VAL A 296 15.05 -0.15 5.70
C VAL A 296 15.31 1.35 5.70
N GLN A 297 14.73 2.09 4.76
CA GLN A 297 14.85 3.55 4.71
C GLN A 297 14.27 4.22 5.97
N ALA A 298 13.12 3.75 6.47
CA ALA A 298 12.55 4.25 7.71
C ALA A 298 13.48 4.04 8.91
N LYS A 299 14.13 2.87 9.01
CA LYS A 299 15.14 2.61 10.06
C LYS A 299 16.36 3.53 9.93
N GLN A 300 16.85 3.74 8.72
CA GLN A 300 17.97 4.65 8.47
C GLN A 300 17.63 6.09 8.86
N LEU A 301 16.43 6.57 8.53
CA LEU A 301 15.97 7.91 8.93
C LEU A 301 15.88 8.06 10.45
N VAL A 302 15.34 7.06 11.15
CA VAL A 302 15.29 7.08 12.62
C VAL A 302 16.71 7.13 13.21
N GLN A 303 17.65 6.35 12.65
CA GLN A 303 19.03 6.37 13.10
C GLN A 303 19.73 7.71 12.80
N ALA A 304 19.50 8.29 11.63
CA ALA A 304 20.04 9.59 11.25
C ALA A 304 19.49 10.71 12.15
N ASN A 305 18.20 10.71 12.44
CA ASN A 305 17.59 11.67 13.37
C ASN A 305 18.19 11.54 14.76
N LYS A 306 18.34 10.32 15.29
CA LYS A 306 18.98 10.11 16.60
C LYS A 306 20.43 10.63 16.63
N SER A 307 21.18 10.42 15.55
CA SER A 307 22.55 10.95 15.43
C SER A 307 22.56 12.48 15.38
N LEU A 308 21.63 13.09 14.64
CA LEU A 308 21.48 14.54 14.56
C LEU A 308 21.10 15.14 15.91
N GLU A 309 20.16 14.53 16.64
CA GLU A 309 19.79 14.94 17.99
C GLU A 309 21.00 14.92 18.93
N SER A 310 21.84 13.87 18.86
CA SER A 310 23.08 13.81 19.62
C SER A 310 24.05 14.93 19.26
N HIS A 311 24.24 15.21 17.97
CA HIS A 311 25.13 16.30 17.51
C HIS A 311 24.59 17.69 17.90
N ILE A 312 23.27 17.89 17.90
CA ILE A 312 22.66 19.14 18.34
C ILE A 312 22.90 19.34 19.84
N ALA A 313 22.69 18.30 20.65
CA ALA A 313 22.94 18.35 22.08
C ALA A 313 24.42 18.66 22.39
N GLU A 314 25.35 18.01 21.69
CA GLU A 314 26.79 18.29 21.83
C GLU A 314 27.14 19.73 21.45
N ARG A 315 26.60 20.23 20.32
CA ARG A 315 26.82 21.63 19.90
C ARG A 315 26.28 22.64 20.89
N GLN A 316 25.13 22.38 21.50
CA GLN A 316 24.55 23.26 22.52
C GLN A 316 25.45 23.38 23.74
N VAL A 317 26.06 22.27 24.18
CA VAL A 317 27.02 22.28 25.30
C VAL A 317 28.26 23.11 24.95
N ILE A 318 28.83 22.91 23.75
CA ILE A 318 30.00 23.67 23.30
C ILE A 318 29.68 25.16 23.13
N GLU A 319 28.51 25.50 22.58
CA GLU A 319 28.09 26.89 22.41
C GLU A 319 27.93 27.60 23.76
N GLU A 320 27.36 26.92 24.75
CA GLU A 320 27.21 27.48 26.11
C GLU A 320 28.57 27.70 26.79
N GLU A 321 29.49 26.74 26.64
CA GLU A 321 30.87 26.88 27.14
C GLU A 321 31.60 28.06 26.46
N LEU A 322 31.46 28.19 25.14
CA LEU A 322 32.05 29.31 24.39
C LEU A 322 31.43 30.65 24.79
N ARG A 323 30.11 30.73 24.98
CA ARG A 323 29.44 31.95 25.46
C ARG A 323 29.96 32.38 26.82
N HIS A 324 30.09 31.44 27.76
CA HIS A 324 30.65 31.70 29.07
C HIS A 324 32.08 32.25 28.97
N ARG A 325 32.93 31.63 28.15
CA ARG A 325 34.32 32.09 27.96
C ARG A 325 34.39 33.48 27.35
N LEU A 326 33.58 33.76 26.33
CA LEU A 326 33.57 35.03 25.62
C LEU A 326 33.10 36.17 26.54
N MET A 327 32.09 35.91 27.37
CA MET A 327 31.64 36.83 28.42
C MET A 327 32.77 37.18 29.40
N VAL A 328 33.54 36.19 29.85
CA VAL A 328 34.70 36.42 30.73
C VAL A 328 35.81 37.22 30.02
N GLU A 329 36.13 36.89 28.76
CA GLU A 329 37.15 37.61 27.99
C GLU A 329 36.76 39.08 27.72
N GLU A 330 35.49 39.35 27.37
CA GLU A 330 34.96 40.70 27.19
C GLU A 330 34.99 41.52 28.49
N MET A 331 34.65 40.88 29.61
CA MET A 331 34.78 41.47 30.94
C MET A 331 36.23 41.87 31.22
N LEU A 332 37.17 40.94 31.07
CA LEU A 332 38.60 41.17 31.32
C LEU A 332 39.17 42.27 30.40
N ALA A 333 38.78 42.30 29.12
CA ALA A 333 39.19 43.34 28.18
C ALA A 333 38.64 44.72 28.56
N SER A 334 37.40 44.78 29.05
CA SER A 334 36.77 46.03 29.50
C SER A 334 37.42 46.58 30.76
N ILE A 335 37.68 45.72 31.74
CA ILE A 335 38.43 46.07 32.95
C ILE A 335 39.84 46.54 32.60
N SER A 336 40.56 45.79 31.77
CA SER A 336 41.93 46.15 31.35
C SER A 336 41.98 47.53 30.68
N ARG A 337 40.99 47.88 29.86
CA ARG A 337 40.88 49.22 29.25
C ARG A 337 40.74 50.32 30.29
N LEU A 338 39.93 50.12 31.34
CA LEU A 338 39.77 51.10 32.43
C LEU A 338 41.10 51.34 33.15
N PHE A 339 41.88 50.28 33.40
CA PHE A 339 43.18 50.39 34.06
C PHE A 339 44.28 51.02 33.20
N VAL A 340 44.26 50.83 31.88
CA VAL A 340 45.32 51.34 30.98
C VAL A 340 45.09 52.79 30.57
N LEU A 341 43.83 53.21 30.38
CA LEU A 341 43.52 54.54 29.83
C LEU A 341 43.41 55.64 30.89
N GLU A 342 43.13 55.29 32.13
CA GLU A 342 42.90 56.26 33.20
C GLU A 342 44.09 56.31 34.19
N PRO A 343 44.69 57.49 34.45
CA PRO A 343 45.76 57.64 35.45
C PRO A 343 45.34 57.21 36.86
N THR A 344 44.03 57.28 37.13
CA THR A 344 43.37 56.86 38.36
C THR A 344 42.09 56.13 37.96
N PRO A 345 42.12 54.80 37.79
CA PRO A 345 40.98 54.03 37.30
C PRO A 345 39.78 54.19 38.22
N ASN A 346 38.59 54.37 37.65
CA ASN A 346 37.35 54.39 38.41
C ASN A 346 37.02 52.99 38.98
N LEU A 347 37.52 52.70 40.18
CA LEU A 347 37.38 51.40 40.82
C LEU A 347 35.93 51.01 41.13
N ALA A 348 35.03 51.98 41.33
CA ALA A 348 33.59 51.70 41.49
C ALA A 348 32.97 51.19 40.18
N GLU A 349 33.45 51.67 39.03
CA GLU A 349 33.00 51.21 37.72
C GLU A 349 33.60 49.84 37.36
N VAL A 350 34.85 49.57 37.74
CA VAL A 350 35.44 48.22 37.66
C VAL A 350 34.63 47.24 38.50
N LEU A 351 34.30 47.61 39.75
CA LEU A 351 33.47 46.79 40.63
C LEU A 351 32.08 46.54 40.05
N ARG A 352 31.49 47.55 39.41
CA ARG A 352 30.22 47.42 38.69
C ARG A 352 30.30 46.40 37.57
N TYR A 353 31.28 46.51 36.67
CA TYR A 353 31.38 45.60 35.54
C TYR A 353 31.58 44.14 35.98
N LEU A 354 32.47 43.91 36.93
CA LEU A 354 32.68 42.59 37.53
C LEU A 354 31.40 42.08 38.19
N GLY A 355 30.76 42.91 39.03
CA GLY A 355 29.56 42.53 39.75
C GLY A 355 28.36 42.25 38.85
N GLU A 356 28.16 43.04 37.79
CA GLU A 356 27.11 42.79 36.78
C GLU A 356 27.35 41.47 36.03
N VAL A 357 28.60 41.15 35.68
CA VAL A 357 28.97 39.92 34.97
C VAL A 357 28.75 38.69 35.85
N PHE A 358 29.16 38.75 37.12
CA PHE A 358 28.97 37.64 38.05
C PHE A 358 27.59 37.62 38.72
N GLY A 359 26.68 38.54 38.36
CA GLY A 359 25.35 38.59 38.97
C GLY A 359 25.37 38.94 40.46
N ALA A 360 26.42 39.61 40.93
CA ALA A 360 26.51 40.16 42.26
C ALA A 360 25.54 41.33 42.42
N GLU A 361 25.01 41.50 43.63
CA GLU A 361 24.16 42.63 43.96
C GLU A 361 24.96 43.78 44.58
N ILE A 362 26.06 43.44 45.25
CA ILE A 362 26.98 44.39 45.88
C ILE A 362 28.42 43.93 45.62
N GLY A 363 29.31 44.88 45.36
CA GLY A 363 30.74 44.67 45.28
C GLY A 363 31.50 45.64 46.16
N TYR A 364 32.49 45.14 46.90
CA TYR A 364 33.41 45.92 47.70
C TYR A 364 34.85 45.68 47.24
N LEU A 365 35.65 46.74 47.28
CA LEU A 365 37.08 46.68 47.06
C LEU A 365 37.74 47.43 48.21
N LEU A 366 38.44 46.69 49.05
CA LEU A 366 39.27 47.25 50.09
C LEU A 366 40.73 47.18 49.62
N VAL A 367 41.39 48.33 49.52
CA VAL A 367 42.82 48.41 49.20
C VAL A 367 43.54 49.07 50.36
N MET A 368 44.62 48.44 50.81
CA MET A 368 45.49 48.97 51.85
C MET A 368 46.70 49.67 51.23
N ASP A 369 46.95 50.89 51.69
CA ASP A 369 48.17 51.61 51.38
C ASP A 369 49.32 51.08 52.26
N PRO A 370 50.39 50.52 51.67
CA PRO A 370 51.49 49.90 52.42
C PRO A 370 52.31 50.92 53.21
N GLN A 371 52.32 52.19 52.81
CA GLN A 371 53.12 53.22 53.48
C GLN A 371 52.36 53.85 54.64
N THR A 372 51.07 54.09 54.45
CA THR A 372 50.26 54.81 55.43
C THR A 372 49.39 53.89 56.29
N GLN A 373 49.29 52.60 55.94
CA GLN A 373 48.33 51.64 56.50
C GLN A 373 46.88 52.14 56.40
N LYS A 374 46.61 53.12 55.53
CA LYS A 374 45.25 53.62 55.33
C LYS A 374 44.49 52.68 54.40
N GLU A 375 43.29 52.34 54.82
CA GLU A 375 42.33 51.58 54.03
C GLU A 375 41.58 52.54 53.10
N SER A 376 41.49 52.17 51.82
CA SER A 376 40.60 52.79 50.84
C SER A 376 39.53 51.78 50.48
N LEU A 377 38.28 52.08 50.85
CA LEU A 377 37.11 51.26 50.54
C LEU A 377 36.37 51.87 49.35
N HIS A 378 36.23 51.08 48.29
CA HIS A 378 35.37 51.38 47.14
C HIS A 378 34.20 50.39 47.16
N CYS A 379 33.01 50.86 46.78
CA CYS A 379 31.83 50.01 46.72
C CYS A 379 31.02 50.28 45.46
N TRP A 380 30.29 49.26 45.03
CA TRP A 380 29.28 49.31 43.99
C TRP A 380 28.04 48.52 44.44
N HIS A 381 26.87 48.99 44.05
CA HIS A 381 25.59 48.36 44.35
C HIS A 381 24.72 48.37 43.08
N ASN A 382 24.07 47.24 42.78
CA ASN A 382 23.18 47.10 41.64
C ASN A 382 21.81 47.80 41.86
N ASN A 383 21.47 48.13 43.11
CA ASN A 383 20.23 48.82 43.45
C ASN A 383 20.49 49.97 44.43
N ILE A 384 20.07 51.18 44.05
CA ILE A 384 20.46 52.45 44.71
C ILE A 384 19.75 52.62 46.08
N GLU A 385 18.66 51.90 46.33
CA GLU A 385 17.87 52.04 47.57
C GLU A 385 18.56 51.50 48.84
N TYR A 386 19.73 50.85 48.72
CA TYR A 386 20.46 50.27 49.86
C TYR A 386 21.62 51.13 50.39
N LEU A 387 21.68 52.42 50.03
CA LEU A 387 22.65 53.38 50.55
C LEU A 387 22.23 53.89 51.94
N ASP A 388 22.41 53.06 52.97
CA ASP A 388 22.46 53.57 54.36
C ASP A 388 23.91 53.90 54.75
N GLN A 389 24.10 55.01 55.44
CA GLN A 389 25.38 55.68 55.71
C GLN A 389 26.34 54.90 56.65
N ASN A 390 26.10 53.60 56.86
CA ASN A 390 26.82 52.72 57.77
C ASN A 390 28.03 51.99 57.15
N ASP A 391 28.33 52.19 55.86
CA ASP A 391 29.51 51.60 55.20
C ASP A 391 30.87 52.10 55.72
N ARG A 392 30.88 53.07 56.65
CA ARG A 392 32.11 53.61 57.27
C ARG A 392 32.69 52.75 58.41
N TYR A 393 32.18 51.55 58.67
CA TYR A 393 32.60 50.71 59.80
C TYR A 393 33.27 49.38 59.43
N LEU A 394 33.95 49.27 58.28
CA LEU A 394 34.93 48.19 58.08
C LEU A 394 36.27 48.44 58.83
N SER A 395 36.50 49.66 59.34
CA SER A 395 37.75 50.07 60.00
C SER A 395 37.93 49.49 61.42
N LEU A 396 37.19 48.46 61.80
CA LEU A 396 37.34 47.78 63.07
C LEU A 396 37.40 46.28 62.78
N TYR A 397 38.44 45.65 63.33
CA TYR A 397 38.65 44.19 63.43
C TYR A 397 39.51 43.56 62.31
N MET A 398 40.78 43.98 62.27
CA MET A 398 41.88 43.46 61.44
C MET A 398 42.61 42.21 62.02
N GLU A 399 42.02 41.49 62.98
CA GLU A 399 42.67 40.34 63.65
C GLU A 399 41.82 39.05 63.68
N ASP A 400 40.97 38.82 62.68
CA ASP A 400 40.18 37.60 62.59
C ASP A 400 40.78 36.51 61.68
N GLU A 401 40.40 35.26 61.94
CA GLU A 401 40.92 34.05 61.29
C GLU A 401 40.78 34.05 59.76
N TRP A 402 39.68 34.60 59.22
CA TRP A 402 39.43 34.67 57.77
C TRP A 402 40.40 35.61 57.05
N LEU A 403 40.85 36.69 57.70
CA LEU A 403 41.82 37.61 57.12
C LEU A 403 43.17 36.93 56.95
N ASN A 404 43.52 35.99 57.82
CA ASN A 404 44.74 35.17 57.66
C ASN A 404 44.64 34.27 56.42
N LEU A 405 43.45 33.76 56.07
CA LEU A 405 43.22 33.00 54.84
C LEU A 405 43.44 33.89 53.61
N LEU A 406 42.87 35.10 53.60
CA LEU A 406 43.08 36.08 52.52
C LEU A 406 44.55 36.52 52.42
N LYS A 407 45.23 36.75 53.55
CA LYS A 407 46.66 37.07 53.60
C LYS A 407 47.53 35.92 53.07
N ALA A 408 47.06 34.68 53.20
CA ALA A 408 47.68 33.49 52.62
C ALA A 408 47.33 33.31 51.13
N GLY A 409 46.59 34.24 50.52
CA GLY A 409 46.17 34.19 49.11
C GLY A 409 45.02 33.22 48.84
N GLN A 410 44.35 32.71 49.89
CA GLN A 410 43.18 31.85 49.72
C GLN A 410 41.94 32.72 49.49
N HIS A 411 41.08 32.32 48.54
CA HIS A 411 39.77 32.91 48.38
C HIS A 411 38.80 32.30 49.39
N ILE A 412 37.75 33.05 49.75
CA ILE A 412 36.71 32.58 50.65
C ILE A 412 35.42 32.54 49.86
N LEU A 413 34.82 31.35 49.77
CA LEU A 413 33.58 31.11 49.06
C LEU A 413 32.50 30.71 50.06
N VAL A 414 31.49 31.57 50.23
CA VAL A 414 30.31 31.27 51.04
C VAL A 414 29.14 31.08 50.09
N THR A 415 28.84 29.84 49.75
CA THR A 415 27.73 29.50 48.83
C THR A 415 26.35 29.69 49.48
N ASP A 416 26.28 29.59 50.80
CA ASP A 416 25.07 29.79 51.61
C ASP A 416 25.47 30.28 53.01
N ALA A 417 25.02 31.46 53.41
CA ALA A 417 25.31 32.07 54.69
C ALA A 417 24.82 31.22 55.88
N GLN A 418 23.83 30.34 55.67
CA GLN A 418 23.33 29.44 56.71
C GLN A 418 24.28 28.28 57.02
N THR A 419 25.21 27.95 56.10
CA THR A 419 26.19 26.88 56.32
C THR A 419 27.44 27.36 57.03
N VAL A 420 27.59 28.68 57.20
CA VAL A 420 28.70 29.29 57.91
C VAL A 420 28.61 28.94 59.41
N PRO A 421 29.70 28.48 60.05
CA PRO A 421 29.67 28.05 61.45
C PRO A 421 29.13 29.15 62.38
N SER A 422 28.20 28.78 63.26
CA SER A 422 27.60 29.70 64.21
C SER A 422 28.63 30.29 65.17
N GLY A 423 28.60 31.60 65.35
CA GLY A 423 29.57 32.35 66.16
C GLY A 423 30.85 32.73 65.42
N SER A 424 31.01 32.34 64.16
CA SER A 424 32.12 32.83 63.32
C SER A 424 31.89 34.28 62.88
N TYR A 425 32.98 34.97 62.57
CA TYR A 425 32.90 36.32 62.03
C TYR A 425 32.19 36.37 60.67
N LEU A 426 32.45 35.40 59.78
CA LEU A 426 31.79 35.31 58.48
C LEU A 426 30.26 35.21 58.61
N GLU A 427 29.75 34.52 59.64
CA GLU A 427 28.31 34.49 59.93
C GLU A 427 27.80 35.88 60.31
N SER A 428 28.57 36.61 61.12
CA SER A 428 28.25 37.97 61.55
C SER A 428 28.29 38.95 60.38
N LEU A 429 29.29 38.83 59.49
CA LEU A 429 29.43 39.61 58.26
C LEU A 429 28.25 39.37 57.32
N CYS A 430 27.93 38.10 57.03
CA CYS A 430 26.76 37.74 56.21
C CYS A 430 25.46 38.28 56.80
N LYS A 431 25.24 38.13 58.11
CA LYS A 431 24.04 38.65 58.81
C LYS A 431 23.96 40.16 58.76
N PHE A 432 25.08 40.85 59.01
CA PHE A 432 25.17 42.30 58.99
C PHE A 432 24.83 42.86 57.60
N ARG A 433 25.44 42.28 56.56
CA ARG A 433 25.20 42.66 55.16
C ARG A 433 23.90 42.12 54.58
N ARG A 434 23.24 41.20 55.30
CA ARG A 434 22.13 40.39 54.80
C ARG A 434 22.50 39.61 53.54
N ALA A 435 23.78 39.30 53.37
CA ALA A 435 24.26 38.46 52.28
C ALA A 435 23.82 37.02 52.53
N ARG A 436 23.24 36.40 51.51
CA ARG A 436 22.93 34.97 51.49
C ARG A 436 24.09 34.14 50.96
N SER A 437 24.93 34.72 50.12
CA SER A 437 26.15 34.12 49.64
C SER A 437 27.13 35.26 49.34
N LEU A 438 28.41 35.00 49.55
CA LEU A 438 29.46 35.97 49.26
C LEU A 438 30.73 35.27 48.76
N VAL A 439 31.56 36.03 48.05
CA VAL A 439 32.91 35.62 47.64
C VAL A 439 33.89 36.71 48.01
N LEU A 440 35.00 36.34 48.66
CA LEU A 440 36.13 37.23 48.90
C LEU A 440 37.36 36.73 48.14
N VAL A 441 37.93 37.62 47.33
CA VAL A 441 39.13 37.37 46.52
C VAL A 441 40.25 38.28 47.03
N PRO A 442 41.37 37.72 47.52
CA PRO A 442 42.48 38.54 48.00
C PRO A 442 43.19 39.23 46.84
N ILE A 443 43.54 40.49 47.03
CA ILE A 443 44.43 41.24 46.15
C ILE A 443 45.83 41.16 46.71
N MET A 444 46.72 40.58 45.93
CA MET A 444 48.12 40.39 46.29
C MET A 444 49.00 41.34 45.46
N ARG A 445 49.88 42.12 46.11
CA ARG A 445 50.91 42.92 45.41
C ARG A 445 52.03 42.04 44.86
N ASN A 446 52.36 40.98 45.58
CA ASN A 446 53.25 39.89 45.21
C ASN A 446 52.84 38.65 46.02
N GLU A 447 53.47 37.49 45.80
CA GLU A 447 53.07 36.19 46.39
C GLU A 447 52.89 36.19 47.92
N HIS A 448 53.44 37.18 48.64
CA HIS A 448 53.40 37.23 50.10
C HIS A 448 52.93 38.57 50.68
N ASN A 449 52.54 39.53 49.83
CA ASN A 449 52.17 40.86 50.29
C ASN A 449 50.71 41.15 49.95
N TYR A 450 49.86 40.87 50.94
CA TYR A 450 48.45 41.16 50.92
C TYR A 450 48.20 42.66 50.83
N ALA A 451 47.46 43.07 49.80
CA ALA A 451 47.21 44.46 49.48
C ALA A 451 45.75 44.88 49.72
N GLY A 452 44.87 43.92 50.01
CA GLY A 452 43.45 44.16 50.12
C GLY A 452 42.64 42.98 49.60
N PHE A 453 41.35 43.18 49.37
CA PHE A 453 40.47 42.17 48.83
C PHE A 453 39.33 42.79 48.02
N ILE A 454 38.77 41.98 47.13
CA ILE A 454 37.50 42.23 46.46
C ILE A 454 36.48 41.31 47.10
N GLU A 455 35.30 41.83 47.39
CA GLU A 455 34.17 41.07 47.93
C GLU A 455 32.95 41.29 47.03
N TYR A 456 32.19 40.23 46.79
CA TYR A 456 30.89 40.33 46.14
C TYR A 456 29.82 39.58 46.92
N ASP A 457 28.67 40.23 47.10
CA ASP A 457 27.55 39.70 47.86
C ASP A 457 26.32 39.47 46.97
N SER A 458 25.55 38.45 47.31
CA SER A 458 24.21 38.18 46.78
C SER A 458 23.22 38.15 47.95
N LEU A 459 22.25 39.07 47.95
CA LEU A 459 21.28 39.27 49.04
C LEU A 459 19.98 38.51 48.77
N SER A 460 19.51 38.48 47.52
CA SER A 460 18.21 37.86 47.15
C SER A 460 18.23 36.33 47.10
N GLY A 461 19.42 35.71 47.13
CA GLY A 461 19.60 34.25 47.12
C GLY A 461 19.40 33.60 45.75
N GLY A 462 19.32 34.40 44.69
CA GLY A 462 19.28 33.91 43.31
C GLY A 462 20.64 33.42 42.81
N HIS A 463 21.75 34.00 43.27
CA HIS A 463 23.09 33.65 42.82
C HIS A 463 23.84 32.81 43.89
N ARG A 464 24.32 31.65 43.49
CA ARG A 464 25.21 30.78 44.28
C ARG A 464 26.56 30.75 43.59
N TRP A 465 27.55 31.35 44.24
CA TRP A 465 28.93 31.35 43.79
C TRP A 465 29.43 29.91 43.60
N THR A 466 30.11 29.67 42.48
CA THR A 466 30.72 28.39 42.13
C THR A 466 32.24 28.53 42.11
N GLU A 467 32.99 27.42 42.11
CA GLU A 467 34.46 27.48 41.91
C GLU A 467 34.88 28.08 40.55
N ARG A 468 33.94 28.23 39.59
CA ARG A 468 34.21 28.86 38.30
C ARG A 468 34.13 30.39 38.35
N ASP A 469 33.38 30.93 39.30
CA ASP A 469 33.23 32.37 39.55
C ASP A 469 34.43 32.86 40.36
#